data_AF-A0A8H7P914-F1
#
_entry.id   AF-A0A8H7P914-F1
#
_cell.length_a   1.000
_cell.length_b   1.000
_cell.length_c   1.000
_cell.angle_alpha   90.00
_cell.angle_beta   90.00
_cell.angle_gamma   90.00
#
_symmetry.space_group_name_H-M   'P 1'
#
loop_
_entity.id
_entity.type
_entity.pdbx_description
1 polymer ?
#
loop_
_entity_poly.entity_id
_entity_poly.type
_entity_poly.pdbx_seq_one_letter_code
_entity_poly.pdbx_strand_id
1 'polypeptide(L)'
;MGGNQSVPKVTKQDRAILDLKLQRDKVKQYQKKIQAVLEREHEIAKQQLAAGNKGRALTALRQRKYQESLLAKTDGQLENLEKLVSTIEFSMIEVSVLHGLQQGNEVLKQIHKEMNIESVEKLLEETQEAREYQREIDEMLANNLTSEDEEAVQLELQALQTEAVRFVLSLDSHL
;
A
#
# COMPACT_ATOMS: atom_id res chain seq x y z
N MET A 1 -22.89 1.40 34.14
CA MET A 1 -22.41 0.12 33.56
C MET A 1 -21.05 0.39 32.95
N GLY A 2 -19.99 -0.14 33.54
CA GLY A 2 -18.61 0.09 33.13
C GLY A 2 -18.31 -0.66 31.83
N GLY A 3 -17.95 0.07 30.78
CA GLY A 3 -17.54 -0.52 29.52
C GLY A 3 -16.30 -1.38 29.74
N ASN A 4 -16.42 -2.67 29.40
CA ASN A 4 -15.29 -3.56 29.24
C ASN A 4 -14.34 -2.92 28.22
N GLN A 5 -13.28 -2.28 28.72
CA GLN A 5 -12.16 -1.88 27.90
C GLN A 5 -11.58 -3.19 27.33
N SER A 6 -11.84 -3.43 26.05
CA SER A 6 -11.25 -4.54 25.30
C SER A 6 -9.74 -4.39 25.39
N VAL A 7 -9.11 -5.14 26.30
CA VAL A 7 -7.66 -5.19 26.42
C VAL A 7 -7.12 -5.56 25.03
N PRO A 8 -6.25 -4.73 24.42
CA PRO A 8 -5.75 -5.03 23.08
C PRO A 8 -5.09 -6.41 23.10
N LYS A 9 -5.62 -7.32 22.27
CA LYS A 9 -5.11 -8.70 22.20
C LYS A 9 -3.71 -8.64 21.61
N VAL A 10 -2.70 -8.82 22.47
CA VAL A 10 -1.30 -8.92 22.08
C VAL A 10 -1.17 -9.99 21.00
N THR A 11 -0.77 -9.58 19.81
CA THR A 11 -0.64 -10.45 18.65
C THR A 11 0.65 -11.27 18.73
N LYS A 12 0.78 -12.31 17.90
CA LYS A 12 2.04 -13.08 17.82
C LYS A 12 3.20 -12.19 17.34
N GLN A 13 2.88 -11.20 16.53
CA GLN A 13 3.77 -10.20 15.98
C GLN A 13 4.30 -9.28 17.08
N ASP A 14 3.43 -8.78 17.97
CA ASP A 14 3.82 -7.95 19.11
C ASP A 14 4.81 -8.68 20.04
N ARG A 15 4.60 -9.99 20.26
CA ARG A 15 5.52 -10.82 21.04
C ARG A 15 6.88 -10.97 20.36
N ALA A 16 6.90 -11.22 19.04
CA ALA A 16 8.15 -11.33 18.29
C ALA A 16 8.95 -10.02 18.30
N ILE A 17 8.27 -8.87 18.17
CA ILE A 17 8.91 -7.54 18.27
C ILE A 17 9.47 -7.31 19.67
N LEU A 18 8.72 -7.69 20.71
CA LEU A 18 9.19 -7.60 22.09
C LEU A 18 10.45 -8.44 22.30
N ASP A 19 10.46 -9.69 21.83
CA ASP A 19 11.61 -10.58 21.97
C ASP A 19 12.85 -10.03 21.26
N LEU A 20 12.69 -9.47 20.07
CA LEU A 20 13.77 -8.80 19.34
C LEU A 20 14.27 -7.54 20.07
N LYS A 21 13.36 -6.73 20.63
CA LYS A 21 13.74 -5.55 21.45
C LYS A 21 14.50 -5.96 22.71
N LEU A 22 14.07 -7.04 23.38
CA LEU A 22 14.79 -7.60 24.53
C LEU A 22 16.18 -8.12 24.16
N GLN A 23 16.32 -8.79 23.02
CA GLN A 23 17.62 -9.23 22.51
C GLN A 23 18.54 -8.04 22.19
N ARG A 24 18.01 -7.02 21.52
CA ARG A 24 18.75 -5.77 21.25
C ARG A 24 19.26 -5.14 22.53
N ASP A 25 18.43 -5.06 23.57
CA ASP A 25 18.81 -4.45 24.84
C ASP A 25 19.89 -5.28 25.56
N LYS A 26 19.82 -6.62 25.49
CA LYS A 26 20.90 -7.50 25.99
C LYS A 26 22.21 -7.28 25.24
N VAL A 27 22.17 -7.14 23.91
CA VAL A 27 23.35 -6.84 23.08
C VAL A 27 23.93 -5.47 23.46
N LYS A 28 23.12 -4.43 23.66
CA LYS A 28 23.57 -3.11 24.14
C LYS A 28 24.23 -3.19 25.53
N GLN A 29 23.68 -4.00 26.44
CA GLN A 29 24.31 -4.22 27.74
C GLN A 29 25.67 -4.92 27.60
N TYR A 30 25.79 -5.89 26.70
CA TYR A 30 27.05 -6.58 26.44
C TYR A 30 28.10 -5.65 25.80
N GLN A 31 27.70 -4.82 24.85
CA GLN A 31 28.52 -3.76 24.24
C GLN A 31 29.13 -2.85 25.32
N LYS A 32 28.31 -2.33 26.25
CA LYS A 32 28.80 -1.50 27.37
C LYS A 32 29.81 -2.23 28.26
N LYS A 33 29.60 -3.53 28.51
CA LYS A 33 30.55 -4.34 29.30
C LYS A 33 31.90 -4.48 28.58
N ILE A 34 31.90 -4.77 27.28
CA ILE A 34 33.14 -4.86 26.49
C ILE A 34 33.88 -3.52 26.50
N GLN A 35 33.16 -2.41 26.35
CA GLN A 35 33.77 -1.08 26.33
C GLN A 35 34.44 -0.73 27.67
N ALA A 36 33.84 -1.10 28.80
CA ALA A 36 34.46 -0.96 30.11
C ALA A 36 35.70 -1.85 30.29
N VAL A 37 35.72 -3.05 29.68
CA VAL A 37 36.89 -3.94 29.69
C VAL A 37 38.02 -3.35 28.84
N LEU A 38 37.71 -2.80 27.67
CA LEU A 38 38.67 -2.14 26.78
C LEU A 38 39.40 -0.98 27.47
N GLU A 39 38.66 -0.14 28.20
CA GLU A 39 39.26 0.97 28.95
C GLU A 39 40.22 0.46 30.03
N ARG A 40 39.83 -0.56 30.80
CA ARG A 40 40.72 -1.18 31.80
C ARG A 40 41.96 -1.80 31.16
N GLU A 41 41.82 -2.53 30.05
CA GLU A 41 42.97 -3.12 29.36
C GLU A 41 43.92 -2.04 28.82
N HIS A 42 43.39 -0.89 28.42
CA HIS A 42 44.19 0.27 28.03
C HIS A 42 44.97 0.88 29.21
N GLU A 43 44.33 1.04 30.38
CA GLU A 43 44.99 1.51 31.60
C GLU A 43 46.08 0.53 32.07
N ILE A 44 45.79 -0.77 32.08
CA ILE A 44 46.76 -1.83 32.44
C ILE A 44 47.95 -1.79 31.49
N ALA A 45 47.73 -1.65 30.18
CA ALA A 45 48.81 -1.53 29.21
C ALA A 45 49.70 -0.31 29.48
N LYS A 46 49.09 0.86 29.78
CA LYS A 46 49.82 2.09 30.17
C LYS A 46 50.66 1.88 31.43
N GLN A 47 50.09 1.28 32.47
CA GLN A 47 50.78 1.01 33.74
C GLN A 47 51.96 0.04 33.54
N GLN A 48 51.78 -1.04 32.77
CA GLN A 48 52.84 -2.02 32.50
C GLN A 48 53.98 -1.42 31.66
N LEU A 49 53.67 -0.50 30.74
CA LEU A 49 54.69 0.26 30.01
C LEU A 49 55.49 1.19 30.93
N ALA A 50 54.82 1.91 31.83
CA ALA A 50 55.47 2.78 32.81
C ALA A 50 56.37 1.99 33.78
N ALA A 51 55.97 0.76 34.14
CA ALA A 51 56.77 -0.16 34.95
C ALA A 51 57.89 -0.87 34.17
N GLY A 52 58.09 -0.58 32.88
CA GLY A 52 59.13 -1.20 32.04
C GLY A 52 58.84 -2.62 31.57
N ASN A 53 57.68 -3.19 31.91
CA ASN A 53 57.28 -4.57 31.61
C ASN A 53 56.67 -4.71 30.21
N LYS A 54 57.50 -4.58 29.18
CA LYS A 54 57.07 -4.65 27.76
C LYS A 54 56.29 -5.91 27.39
N GLY A 55 56.67 -7.07 27.92
CA GLY A 55 55.98 -8.35 27.62
C GLY A 55 54.53 -8.38 28.09
N ARG A 56 54.25 -7.88 29.30
CA ARG A 56 52.90 -7.79 29.85
C ARG A 56 52.06 -6.73 29.13
N ALA A 57 52.68 -5.60 28.77
CA ALA A 57 52.02 -4.58 27.96
C ALA A 57 51.57 -5.11 26.59
N LEU A 58 52.42 -5.88 25.91
CA LEU A 58 52.08 -6.50 24.63
C LEU A 58 50.91 -7.49 24.75
N THR A 59 50.86 -8.29 25.81
CA THR A 59 49.74 -9.22 26.06
C THR A 59 48.44 -8.46 26.28
N ALA A 60 48.45 -7.40 27.10
CA ALA A 60 47.28 -6.54 27.34
C ALA A 60 46.77 -5.89 26.04
N LEU A 61 47.68 -5.41 25.18
CA LEU A 61 47.31 -4.85 23.87
C LEU A 61 46.71 -5.88 22.90
N ARG A 62 47.18 -7.13 22.91
CA ARG A 62 46.57 -8.21 22.12
C ARG A 62 45.16 -8.53 22.61
N GLN A 63 44.98 -8.58 23.93
CA GLN A 63 43.67 -8.79 24.55
C GLN A 63 42.70 -7.68 24.15
N ARG A 64 43.17 -6.43 24.21
CA ARG A 64 42.40 -5.26 23.77
C ARG A 64 41.98 -5.37 22.30
N LYS A 65 42.90 -5.75 21.41
CA LYS A 65 42.59 -5.91 19.98
C LYS A 65 41.56 -7.01 19.72
N TYR A 66 41.58 -8.09 20.51
CA TYR A 66 40.56 -9.13 20.46
C TYR A 66 39.18 -8.60 20.91
N GLN A 67 39.13 -7.84 22.01
CA GLN A 67 37.91 -7.21 22.48
C GLN A 67 37.35 -6.18 21.49
N GLU A 68 38.21 -5.41 20.80
CA GLU A 68 37.81 -4.50 19.73
C GLU A 68 37.15 -5.25 18.56
N SER A 69 37.69 -6.42 18.16
CA SER A 69 37.06 -7.26 17.14
C SER A 69 35.70 -7.80 17.60
N LEU A 70 35.58 -8.17 18.88
CA LEU A 70 34.33 -8.63 19.45
C LEU A 70 33.28 -7.52 19.53
N LEU A 71 33.70 -6.30 19.86
CA LEU A 71 32.86 -5.11 19.85
C LEU A 71 32.31 -4.85 18.44
N ALA A 72 33.17 -4.86 17.42
CA ALA A 72 32.75 -4.66 16.02
C ALA A 72 31.72 -5.71 15.55
N LYS A 73 31.89 -6.98 15.95
CA LYS A 73 30.89 -8.04 15.68
C LYS A 73 29.57 -7.77 16.39
N THR A 74 29.64 -7.30 17.64
CA THR A 74 28.46 -6.97 18.45
C THR A 74 27.70 -5.79 17.85
N ASP A 75 28.41 -4.77 17.35
CA ASP A 75 27.83 -3.62 16.67
C ASP A 75 27.11 -4.03 15.38
N GLY A 76 27.71 -4.91 14.58
CA GLY A 76 27.06 -5.46 13.38
C GLY A 76 25.82 -6.29 13.71
N GLN A 77 25.85 -7.08 14.79
CA GLN A 77 24.65 -7.80 15.26
C GLN A 77 23.55 -6.84 15.72
N LEU A 78 23.92 -5.74 16.38
CA LEU A 78 22.99 -4.74 16.84
C LEU A 78 22.30 -4.03 15.68
N GLU A 79 23.06 -3.63 14.66
CA GLU A 79 22.53 -3.03 13.44
C GLU A 79 21.55 -3.97 12.73
N ASN A 80 21.89 -5.26 12.63
CA ASN A 80 21.00 -6.26 12.05
C ASN A 80 19.68 -6.40 12.83
N LEU A 81 19.74 -6.41 14.17
CA LEU A 81 18.54 -6.45 15.01
C LEU A 81 17.67 -5.20 14.82
N GLU A 82 18.28 -4.01 14.75
CA GLU A 82 17.55 -2.76 14.54
C GLU A 82 16.90 -2.71 13.16
N LYS A 83 17.58 -3.19 12.11
CA LYS A 83 17.01 -3.36 10.76
C LYS A 83 15.82 -4.32 10.78
N LEU A 84 15.96 -5.49 11.40
CA LEU A 84 14.87 -6.48 11.47
C LEU A 84 13.63 -5.93 12.18
N VAL A 85 13.80 -5.21 13.29
CA VAL A 85 12.68 -4.58 14.00
C VAL A 85 11.99 -3.55 13.10
N SER A 86 12.74 -2.68 12.43
CA SER A 86 12.21 -1.68 11.52
C SER A 86 11.46 -2.31 10.34
N THR A 87 12.01 -3.35 9.73
CA THR A 87 11.34 -4.10 8.64
C THR A 87 10.02 -4.70 9.10
N ILE A 88 9.98 -5.32 10.28
CA ILE A 88 8.73 -5.90 10.81
C ILE A 88 7.70 -4.79 11.09
N GLU A 89 8.12 -3.68 11.71
CA GLU A 89 7.24 -2.54 11.97
C GLU A 89 6.66 -1.95 10.68
N PHE A 90 7.46 -1.85 9.62
CA PHE A 90 7.00 -1.42 8.30
C PHE A 90 6.02 -2.41 7.67
N SER A 91 6.31 -3.72 7.67
CA SER A 91 5.40 -4.73 7.13
C SER A 91 4.05 -4.77 7.86
N MET A 92 4.00 -4.44 9.15
CA MET A 92 2.72 -4.30 9.86
C MET A 92 1.89 -3.13 9.33
N ILE A 93 2.53 -2.01 8.98
CA ILE A 93 1.85 -0.87 8.36
C ILE A 93 1.31 -1.27 6.98
N GLU A 94 2.11 -1.96 6.17
CA GLU A 94 1.68 -2.45 4.85
C GLU A 94 0.42 -3.34 4.95
N VAL A 95 0.39 -4.27 5.90
CA VAL A 95 -0.80 -5.11 6.15
C VAL A 95 -2.01 -4.25 6.56
N SER A 96 -1.81 -3.24 7.40
CA SER A 96 -2.89 -2.34 7.82
C SER A 96 -3.43 -1.52 6.65
N VAL A 97 -2.57 -1.06 5.74
CA VAL A 97 -2.97 -0.33 4.53
C VAL A 97 -3.78 -1.25 3.60
N LEU A 98 -3.30 -2.47 3.35
CA LEU A 98 -4.02 -3.45 2.54
C LEU A 98 -5.41 -3.76 3.11
N HIS A 99 -5.52 -3.93 4.42
CA HIS A 99 -6.81 -4.16 5.08
C HIS A 99 -7.75 -2.94 4.94
N GLY A 100 -7.22 -1.71 5.07
CA GLY A 100 -7.99 -0.49 4.83
C GLY A 100 -8.49 -0.38 3.38
N LEU A 101 -7.66 -0.73 2.39
CA LEU A 101 -8.07 -0.76 0.99
C LEU A 101 -9.14 -1.83 0.72
N GLN A 102 -9.04 -3.00 1.33
CA GLN A 102 -10.06 -4.06 1.23
C GLN A 102 -11.41 -3.58 1.79
N GLN A 103 -11.42 -2.99 2.98
CA GLN A 103 -12.63 -2.44 3.58
C GLN A 103 -13.22 -1.31 2.72
N GLY A 104 -12.38 -0.39 2.21
CA GLY A 104 -12.84 0.65 1.30
C GLY A 104 -13.47 0.09 0.03
N ASN A 105 -12.90 -0.97 -0.55
CA ASN A 105 -13.45 -1.64 -1.72
C ASN A 105 -14.78 -2.37 -1.40
N GLU A 106 -14.93 -2.97 -0.23
CA GLU A 106 -16.20 -3.55 0.22
C GLU A 106 -17.30 -2.48 0.35
N VAL A 107 -16.97 -1.33 0.95
CA VAL A 107 -17.90 -0.19 1.04
C VAL A 107 -18.27 0.33 -0.34
N LEU A 108 -17.30 0.49 -1.24
CA LEU A 108 -17.57 0.91 -2.63
C LEU A 108 -18.49 -0.09 -3.36
N LYS A 109 -18.29 -1.40 -3.15
CA LYS A 109 -19.18 -2.44 -3.71
C LYS A 109 -20.60 -2.35 -3.15
N GLN A 110 -20.76 -2.05 -1.86
CA GLN A 110 -22.08 -1.84 -1.25
C GLN A 110 -22.78 -0.61 -1.84
N ILE A 111 -22.07 0.52 -1.93
CA ILE A 111 -22.58 1.75 -2.56
C ILE A 111 -23.00 1.48 -4.01
N HIS A 112 -22.16 0.79 -4.78
CA HIS A 112 -22.50 0.41 -6.16
C HIS A 112 -23.71 -0.51 -6.25
N LYS A 113 -23.88 -1.43 -5.30
CA LYS A 113 -25.03 -2.34 -5.25
C LYS A 113 -26.33 -1.60 -4.92
N GLU A 114 -26.30 -0.66 -3.98
CA GLU A 114 -27.45 0.17 -3.62
C GLU A 114 -27.85 1.11 -4.78
N MET A 115 -26.88 1.77 -5.43
CA MET A 115 -27.13 2.61 -6.59
C MET A 115 -27.73 1.83 -7.78
N ASN A 116 -27.28 0.60 -8.01
CA ASN A 116 -27.73 -0.21 -9.16
C ASN A 116 -29.19 -0.71 -8.97
N ILE A 117 -29.65 -0.96 -7.75
CA ILE A 117 -31.02 -1.41 -7.49
C ILE A 117 -32.02 -0.26 -7.72
N GLU A 118 -31.75 0.94 -7.20
CA GLU A 118 -32.64 2.11 -7.40
C GLU A 118 -32.64 2.63 -8.85
N SER A 119 -31.52 2.48 -9.57
CA SER A 119 -31.38 3.03 -10.92
C SER A 119 -31.86 2.08 -12.01
N VAL A 120 -31.80 0.76 -11.82
CA VAL A 120 -32.21 -0.20 -12.86
C VAL A 120 -33.73 -0.40 -12.91
N GLU A 121 -34.45 -0.39 -11.78
CA GLU A 121 -35.91 -0.46 -11.80
C GLU A 121 -36.54 0.79 -12.42
N LYS A 122 -36.07 1.99 -12.04
CA LYS A 122 -36.50 3.26 -12.65
C LYS A 122 -36.16 3.37 -14.13
N LEU A 123 -34.94 2.99 -14.52
CA LEU A 123 -34.52 3.11 -15.93
C LEU A 123 -35.18 2.05 -16.82
N LEU A 124 -35.57 0.89 -16.28
CA LEU A 124 -36.40 -0.09 -17.00
C LEU A 124 -37.86 0.37 -17.14
N GLU A 125 -38.47 0.97 -16.11
CA GLU A 125 -39.80 1.59 -16.23
C GLU A 125 -39.79 2.76 -17.24
N GLU A 126 -38.83 3.69 -17.12
CA GLU A 126 -38.72 4.86 -18.01
C GLU A 126 -38.42 4.47 -19.47
N THR A 127 -37.66 3.39 -19.73
CA THR A 127 -37.38 2.95 -21.11
C THR A 127 -38.53 2.19 -21.76
N GLN A 128 -39.40 1.53 -20.98
CA GLN A 128 -40.58 0.85 -21.50
C GLN A 128 -41.66 1.87 -21.87
N GLU A 129 -41.96 2.83 -20.99
CA GLU A 129 -42.91 3.91 -21.26
C GLU A 129 -42.45 4.83 -22.40
N ALA A 130 -41.15 5.20 -22.45
CA ALA A 130 -40.62 6.00 -23.55
C ALA A 130 -40.72 5.30 -24.91
N ARG A 131 -40.58 3.96 -24.94
CA ARG A 131 -40.75 3.17 -26.19
C ARG A 131 -42.20 3.09 -26.63
N GLU A 132 -43.14 2.98 -25.70
CA GLU A 132 -44.57 2.95 -26.01
C GLU A 132 -45.06 4.33 -26.50
N TYR A 133 -44.63 5.41 -25.83
CA TYR A 133 -44.91 6.77 -26.26
C TYR A 133 -44.32 7.09 -27.64
N GLN A 134 -43.09 6.63 -27.92
CA GLN A 134 -42.48 6.79 -29.25
C GLN A 134 -43.28 6.04 -30.34
N ARG A 135 -43.75 4.81 -30.06
CA ARG A 135 -44.59 4.06 -31.00
C ARG A 135 -45.93 4.75 -31.24
N GLU A 136 -46.54 5.33 -30.21
CA GLU A 136 -47.79 6.07 -30.33
C GLU A 136 -47.61 7.33 -31.18
N ILE A 137 -46.49 8.05 -31.01
CA ILE A 137 -46.12 9.17 -31.89
C ILE A 137 -45.91 8.67 -33.33
N ASP A 138 -45.16 7.58 -33.53
CA ASP A 138 -44.87 7.05 -34.86
C ASP A 138 -46.17 6.62 -35.59
N GLU A 139 -47.12 5.98 -34.89
CA GLU A 139 -48.44 5.64 -35.44
C GLU A 139 -49.31 6.88 -35.72
N MET A 140 -49.26 7.90 -34.87
CA MET A 140 -50.01 9.15 -35.09
C MET A 140 -49.46 9.95 -36.28
N LEU A 141 -48.14 9.96 -36.46
CA LEU A 141 -47.47 10.63 -37.56
C LEU A 141 -47.68 9.87 -38.88
N ALA A 142 -47.53 8.55 -38.89
CA ALA A 142 -47.78 7.72 -40.08
C ALA A 142 -49.22 7.81 -40.59
N ASN A 143 -50.19 8.05 -39.70
CA ASN A 143 -51.59 8.26 -40.09
C ASN A 143 -51.92 9.70 -40.55
N ASN A 144 -51.02 10.67 -40.33
CA ASN A 144 -51.25 12.09 -40.67
C ASN A 144 -50.34 12.62 -41.79
N LEU A 145 -49.21 11.97 -42.10
CA LEU A 145 -48.36 12.40 -43.21
C LEU A 145 -48.96 12.01 -44.56
N THR A 146 -48.87 12.91 -45.53
CA THR A 146 -49.20 12.59 -46.92
C THR A 146 -48.01 11.93 -47.61
N SER A 147 -48.23 11.18 -48.69
CA SER A 147 -47.13 10.49 -49.40
C SER A 147 -46.04 11.44 -49.92
N GLU A 148 -46.38 12.70 -50.23
CA GLU A 148 -45.39 13.71 -50.63
C GLU A 148 -44.49 14.15 -49.46
N ASP A 149 -45.03 14.20 -48.23
CA ASP A 149 -44.26 14.52 -47.03
C ASP A 149 -43.30 13.38 -46.66
N GLU A 150 -43.74 12.12 -46.80
CA GLU A 150 -42.88 10.95 -46.56
C GLU A 150 -41.71 10.88 -47.54
N GLU A 151 -41.93 11.20 -48.82
CA GLU A 151 -40.87 11.24 -49.83
C GLU A 151 -39.85 12.36 -49.55
N ALA A 152 -40.30 13.54 -49.11
CA ALA A 152 -39.41 14.64 -48.73
C ALA A 152 -38.52 14.27 -47.53
N VAL A 153 -39.09 13.63 -46.50
CA VAL A 153 -38.35 13.16 -45.33
C VAL A 153 -37.34 12.06 -45.70
N GLN A 154 -37.70 11.13 -46.59
CA GLN A 154 -36.80 10.10 -47.07
C GLN A 154 -35.61 10.68 -47.86
N LEU A 155 -35.85 11.71 -48.67
CA LEU A 155 -34.78 12.42 -49.40
C LEU A 155 -33.83 13.15 -48.44
N GLU A 156 -34.35 13.81 -47.41
CA GLU A 156 -33.52 14.49 -46.40
C GLU A 156 -32.71 13.47 -45.57
N LEU A 157 -33.31 12.34 -45.21
CA LEU A 157 -32.62 11.25 -44.51
C LEU A 157 -31.50 10.65 -45.37
N GLN A 158 -31.73 10.46 -46.68
CA GLN A 158 -30.68 10.04 -47.60
C GLN A 158 -29.55 11.08 -47.69
N ALA A 159 -29.87 12.38 -47.73
CA ALA A 159 -28.85 13.43 -47.75
C ALA A 159 -27.97 13.39 -46.48
N LEU A 160 -28.58 13.27 -45.30
CA LEU A 160 -27.86 13.15 -44.02
C LEU A 160 -27.03 11.86 -43.93
N GLN A 161 -27.54 10.73 -44.43
CA GLN A 161 -26.77 9.49 -44.50
C GLN A 161 -25.55 9.63 -45.42
N THR A 162 -25.74 10.29 -46.57
CA THR A 162 -24.64 10.54 -47.50
C THR A 162 -23.59 11.47 -46.89
N GLU A 163 -24.02 12.48 -46.12
CA GLU A 163 -23.13 13.38 -45.39
C GLU A 163 -22.37 12.66 -44.26
N ALA A 164 -23.03 11.80 -43.49
CA ALA A 164 -22.39 10.99 -42.46
C ALA A 164 -21.37 9.99 -43.04
N VAL A 165 -21.70 9.33 -44.15
CA VAL A 165 -20.76 8.43 -44.86
C VAL A 165 -19.59 9.22 -45.47
N ARG A 166 -19.83 10.41 -46.02
CA ARG A 166 -18.79 11.32 -46.51
C ARG A 166 -17.86 11.79 -45.40
N PHE A 167 -18.39 12.06 -44.21
CA PHE A 167 -17.61 12.41 -43.03
C PHE A 167 -16.70 11.25 -42.61
N VAL A 168 -17.21 10.03 -42.56
CA VAL A 168 -16.42 8.82 -42.24
C VAL A 168 -15.32 8.57 -43.30
N LEU A 169 -15.63 8.69 -44.59
CA LEU A 169 -14.63 8.52 -45.67
C LEU A 169 -13.56 9.63 -45.68
N SER A 170 -13.86 10.83 -45.19
CA SER A 170 -12.87 11.93 -45.07
C SER A 170 -11.84 11.70 -43.95
N LEU A 171 -12.19 10.89 -42.95
CA LEU A 171 -11.30 10.49 -41.86
C LEU A 171 -10.29 9.42 -42.30
N ASP A 172 -10.65 8.56 -43.26
CA ASP A 172 -9.76 7.51 -43.79
C ASP A 172 -8.74 8.02 -44.84
N SER A 173 -8.93 9.20 -45.44
CA SER A 173 -7.95 9.78 -46.40
C SER A 173 -6.75 10.49 -45.77
N HIS A 174 -6.64 10.49 -44.44
CA HIS A 174 -5.55 11.10 -43.67
C HIS A 174 -4.64 10.10 -42.94
N LEU A 175 -4.68 8.82 -43.33
CA LEU A 175 -3.69 7.79 -42.99
C LEU A 175 -3.01 7.27 -44.27
#